data_AF-A0A1S9MEG1-F1
#
_entry.id   AF-A0A1S9MEG1-F1
#
_cell.length_a   1.000
_cell.length_b   1.000
_cell.length_c   1.000
_cell.angle_alpha   90.00
_cell.angle_beta   90.00
_cell.angle_gamma   90.00
#
_symmetry.space_group_name_H-M   'P 1'
#
loop_
_entity.id
_entity.type
_entity.pdbx_description
1 polymer ?
#
loop_
_entity_poly.entity_id
_entity_poly.type
_entity_poly.pdbx_seq_one_letter_code
_entity_poly.pdbx_strand_id
1 'polypeptide(L)'
;MFGMGRLGTKTRTFRPGLWLFVIIAMELGVVLAVGLPYVSGDDPWETWGWPVWISDGFSLLVVPVVVFASFSLVRHQRRERDEALKTNRLMDTVLSTSREWLWAIGHDGRFTFSSPAGVDLIGYEPSELLGRHFRLVIDPDDLANALQAKTSTQNAAGWSGLHAVCRHKDGSRVVVEVSGRALRDAAGQPSGFEGTSRALDPLTLDALATGETRSRIEAILASRSLLTAFQPIRSLETDAVLGAEALTRFLSPQGISPEVWFVEAAAVGLDVELEILALETALRAATGLPPALSVSVNLSPRACLDARLPDIFANAGIPMGRIVLEVTERQHVVDYGPLAAALASLRGRGLRIAVDDAGSGFASMRHVLLLKPDVIKLDRDIIAGIDTDQGQRALGAAMVGFAKEIGASLVAEGIETEAELSAVAELGMSAGQGYLLGRPSVRPEDWAQWDEAFQRRGIPKTSMNPGPN
;
A
#
# COMPACT_ATOMS: atom_id res chain seq x y z
N MET A 1 -28.23 -49.14 7.05
CA MET A 1 -26.95 -49.27 7.80
C MET A 1 -25.87 -48.65 6.93
N PHE A 2 -25.18 -47.55 7.23
CA PHE A 2 -25.00 -46.72 8.41
C PHE A 2 -25.04 -45.25 7.97
N GLY A 3 -25.71 -44.39 8.74
CA GLY A 3 -25.64 -42.93 8.59
C GLY A 3 -24.65 -42.34 9.59
N MET A 4 -23.72 -41.52 9.13
CA MET A 4 -22.84 -40.73 9.99
C MET A 4 -23.48 -39.36 10.23
N GLY A 5 -23.91 -39.15 11.48
CA GLY A 5 -24.49 -37.89 11.97
C GLY A 5 -23.43 -36.83 12.25
N ARG A 6 -23.81 -35.58 11.97
CA ARG A 6 -23.09 -34.35 12.29
C ARG A 6 -22.74 -34.28 13.78
N LEU A 7 -21.46 -34.20 14.11
CA LEU A 7 -20.97 -33.72 15.40
C LEU A 7 -21.02 -32.18 15.39
N GLY A 8 -22.15 -31.63 15.84
CA GLY A 8 -22.23 -30.23 16.21
C GLY A 8 -21.51 -30.00 17.54
N THR A 9 -20.38 -29.31 17.50
CA THR A 9 -19.76 -28.71 18.68
C THR A 9 -20.72 -27.67 19.26
N LYS A 10 -21.49 -28.06 20.28
CA LYS A 10 -22.25 -27.12 21.10
C LYS A 10 -21.25 -26.23 21.85
N THR A 11 -20.91 -25.10 21.27
CA THR A 11 -20.35 -23.97 22.01
C THR A 11 -21.39 -23.56 23.05
N ARG A 12 -21.12 -23.85 24.33
CA ARG A 12 -21.89 -23.28 25.44
C ARG A 12 -21.75 -21.77 25.32
N THR A 13 -22.79 -21.11 24.84
CA THR A 13 -22.86 -19.65 24.80
C THR A 13 -22.85 -19.16 26.24
N PHE A 14 -21.69 -18.68 26.67
CA PHE A 14 -21.50 -18.03 27.96
C PHE A 14 -22.41 -16.80 27.99
N ARG A 15 -23.41 -16.79 28.88
CA ARG A 15 -24.38 -15.70 29.02
C ARG A 15 -23.86 -14.73 30.09
N PRO A 16 -23.21 -13.62 29.73
CA PRO A 16 -22.64 -12.68 30.72
C PRO A 16 -23.70 -12.07 31.65
N GLY A 17 -24.94 -11.94 31.19
CA GLY A 17 -26.06 -11.52 32.04
C GLY A 17 -26.38 -12.51 33.16
N LEU A 18 -26.15 -13.81 32.97
CA LEU A 18 -26.36 -14.83 34.00
C LEU A 18 -25.31 -14.72 35.11
N TRP A 19 -24.05 -14.45 34.76
CA TRP A 19 -22.99 -14.29 35.75
C TRP A 19 -23.06 -12.98 36.52
N LEU A 20 -23.42 -11.89 35.85
CA LEU A 20 -23.72 -10.62 36.52
C LEU A 20 -24.90 -10.78 37.50
N PHE A 21 -25.93 -11.52 37.10
CA PHE A 21 -27.05 -11.83 37.97
C PHE A 21 -26.64 -12.71 39.16
N VAL A 22 -25.80 -13.73 38.95
CA VAL A 22 -25.28 -14.57 40.04
C VAL A 22 -24.46 -13.75 41.04
N ILE A 23 -23.62 -12.82 40.57
CA ILE A 23 -22.83 -11.93 41.44
C ILE A 23 -23.74 -11.02 42.25
N ILE A 24 -24.72 -10.36 41.61
CA ILE A 24 -25.68 -9.49 42.30
C ILE A 24 -26.52 -10.28 43.32
N ALA A 25 -26.93 -11.50 42.99
CA ALA A 25 -27.69 -12.36 43.90
C ALA A 25 -26.85 -12.82 45.10
N MET A 26 -25.56 -13.08 44.91
CA MET A 26 -24.64 -13.45 45.99
C MET A 26 -24.38 -12.26 46.93
N GLU A 27 -24.17 -11.06 46.37
CA GLU A 27 -24.05 -9.80 47.11
C GLU A 27 -25.31 -9.51 47.94
N LEU A 28 -26.49 -9.61 47.32
CA LEU A 28 -27.77 -9.43 48.02
C LEU A 28 -27.94 -10.48 49.13
N GLY A 29 -27.48 -11.71 48.89
CA GLY A 29 -27.48 -12.79 49.88
C GLY A 29 -26.60 -12.48 51.09
N VAL A 30 -25.41 -11.92 50.90
CA VAL A 30 -24.52 -11.49 51.98
C VAL A 30 -25.11 -10.30 52.74
N VAL A 31 -25.62 -9.30 52.02
CA VAL A 31 -26.27 -8.13 52.65
C VAL A 31 -27.50 -8.54 53.45
N LEU A 32 -28.31 -9.48 52.97
CA LEU A 32 -29.46 -10.00 53.73
C LEU A 32 -29.02 -10.86 54.92
N ALA A 33 -28.01 -11.73 54.75
CA ALA A 33 -27.53 -12.61 55.82
C ALA A 33 -26.85 -11.85 56.97
N VAL A 34 -26.25 -10.68 56.69
CA VAL A 34 -25.59 -9.83 57.69
C VAL A 34 -26.51 -8.70 58.18
N GLY A 35 -27.27 -8.08 57.26
CA GLY A 35 -28.06 -6.89 57.53
C GLY A 35 -29.44 -7.17 58.16
N LEU A 36 -30.13 -8.27 57.83
CA LEU A 36 -31.41 -8.57 58.50
C LEU A 36 -31.26 -8.82 60.00
N PRO A 37 -30.31 -9.67 60.46
CA PRO A 37 -30.10 -9.92 61.88
C PRO A 37 -29.81 -8.62 62.67
N TYR A 38 -28.99 -7.74 62.07
CA TYR A 38 -28.61 -6.46 62.65
C TYR A 38 -29.80 -5.51 62.83
N VAL A 39 -30.75 -5.49 61.88
CA VAL A 39 -31.99 -4.68 61.98
C VAL A 39 -32.99 -5.27 62.98
N SER A 40 -32.98 -6.60 63.20
CA SER A 40 -33.78 -7.27 64.23
C SER A 40 -33.15 -7.22 65.63
N GLY A 41 -31.94 -6.69 65.78
CA GLY A 41 -31.26 -6.53 67.07
C GLY A 41 -30.46 -7.75 67.55
N ASP A 42 -30.28 -8.76 66.69
CA ASP A 42 -29.45 -9.93 66.97
C ASP A 42 -28.09 -9.73 66.28
N ASP A 43 -26.98 -9.80 67.03
CA ASP A 43 -25.63 -9.80 66.45
C ASP A 43 -25.29 -11.21 65.95
N PRO A 44 -25.26 -11.45 64.62
CA PRO A 44 -25.03 -12.78 64.08
C PRO A 44 -23.61 -13.29 64.32
N TRP A 45 -22.69 -12.46 64.81
CA TRP A 45 -21.27 -12.77 64.97
C TRP A 45 -20.83 -13.00 66.42
N GLU A 46 -21.73 -12.90 67.41
CA GLU A 46 -21.43 -13.12 68.83
C GLU A 46 -20.75 -14.49 69.10
N THR A 47 -21.07 -15.50 68.28
CA THR A 47 -20.55 -16.86 68.44
C THR A 47 -19.09 -17.05 68.00
N TRP A 48 -18.51 -16.11 67.24
CA TRP A 48 -17.15 -16.25 66.68
C TRP A 48 -16.12 -15.29 67.31
N GLY A 49 -16.57 -14.28 68.05
CA GLY A 49 -15.69 -13.39 68.86
C GLY A 49 -14.89 -12.36 68.07
N TRP A 50 -15.28 -12.05 66.83
CA TRP A 50 -14.61 -11.05 66.01
C TRP A 50 -15.32 -9.70 66.16
N PRO A 51 -14.58 -8.60 66.35
CA PRO A 51 -15.18 -7.26 66.36
C PRO A 51 -15.89 -6.93 65.03
N VAL A 52 -17.11 -6.40 65.11
CA VAL A 52 -17.99 -6.04 63.96
C VAL A 52 -17.29 -5.14 62.92
N TRP A 53 -16.35 -4.30 63.32
CA TRP A 53 -15.57 -3.47 62.39
C TRP A 53 -14.69 -4.28 61.43
N ILE A 54 -14.34 -5.54 61.77
CA ILE A 54 -13.57 -6.42 60.89
C ILE A 54 -14.44 -6.96 59.76
N SER A 55 -15.69 -7.36 60.03
CA SER A 55 -16.62 -7.80 58.98
C SER A 55 -17.02 -6.64 58.07
N ASP A 56 -17.26 -5.45 58.63
CA ASP A 56 -17.58 -4.25 57.86
C ASP A 56 -16.39 -3.81 57.00
N GLY A 57 -15.19 -3.84 57.56
CA GLY A 57 -13.95 -3.57 56.83
C GLY A 57 -13.67 -4.56 55.71
N PHE A 58 -14.00 -5.84 55.91
CA PHE A 58 -13.81 -6.89 54.90
C PHE A 58 -14.78 -6.70 53.73
N SER A 59 -16.05 -6.42 54.01
CA SER A 59 -17.06 -6.11 52.97
C SER A 59 -16.71 -4.84 52.19
N LEU A 60 -16.23 -3.79 52.86
CA LEU A 60 -15.78 -2.55 52.23
C LEU A 60 -14.54 -2.72 51.35
N LEU A 61 -13.72 -3.75 51.55
CA LEU A 61 -12.51 -4.02 50.76
C LEU A 61 -12.74 -5.03 49.62
N VAL A 62 -13.51 -6.09 49.88
CA VAL A 62 -13.70 -7.17 48.92
C VAL A 62 -14.62 -6.77 47.78
N VAL A 63 -15.71 -6.07 48.07
CA VAL A 63 -16.70 -5.68 47.05
C VAL A 63 -16.08 -4.76 45.98
N PRO A 64 -15.34 -3.69 46.31
CA PRO A 64 -14.69 -2.86 45.30
C PRO A 64 -13.64 -3.59 44.48
N VAL A 65 -12.89 -4.52 45.09
CA VAL A 65 -11.86 -5.30 44.39
C VAL A 65 -12.49 -6.28 43.40
N VAL A 66 -13.57 -6.96 43.78
CA VAL A 66 -14.29 -7.88 42.90
C VAL A 66 -15.00 -7.12 41.77
N VAL A 67 -15.60 -5.97 42.06
CA VAL A 67 -16.21 -5.10 41.05
C VAL A 67 -15.15 -4.56 40.08
N PHE A 68 -14.01 -4.09 40.60
CA PHE A 68 -12.90 -3.61 39.77
C PHE A 68 -12.30 -4.72 38.90
N ALA A 69 -12.06 -5.90 39.46
CA ALA A 69 -11.55 -7.06 38.72
C ALA A 69 -12.54 -7.50 37.62
N SER A 70 -13.84 -7.54 37.94
CA SER A 70 -14.90 -7.87 36.97
C SER A 70 -15.01 -6.83 35.86
N PHE A 71 -14.91 -5.54 36.21
CA PHE A 71 -14.93 -4.45 35.24
C PHE A 71 -13.69 -4.45 34.36
N SER A 72 -12.51 -4.72 34.94
CA SER A 72 -11.24 -4.85 34.23
C SER A 72 -11.27 -6.03 33.24
N LEU A 73 -11.77 -7.19 33.68
CA LEU A 73 -11.91 -8.37 32.82
C LEU A 73 -12.87 -8.14 31.65
N VAL A 74 -14.04 -7.52 31.92
CA VAL A 74 -15.01 -7.17 30.88
C VAL A 74 -14.43 -6.14 29.91
N ARG A 75 -13.67 -5.15 30.40
CA ARG A 75 -13.03 -4.13 29.56
C ARG A 75 -11.90 -4.73 28.71
N HIS A 76 -11.12 -5.65 29.26
CA HIS A 76 -10.07 -6.37 28.54
C HIS A 76 -10.67 -7.25 27.44
N GLN A 77 -11.70 -8.04 27.74
CA GLN A 77 -12.39 -8.87 26.75
C GLN A 77 -13.12 -8.05 25.67
N ARG A 78 -13.67 -6.87 26.02
CA ARG A 78 -14.22 -5.94 25.02
C ARG A 78 -13.13 -5.41 24.10
N ARG A 79 -11.96 -5.05 24.63
CA ARG A 79 -10.81 -4.62 23.81
C ARG A 79 -10.36 -5.71 22.85
N GLU A 80 -10.19 -6.94 23.32
CA GLU A 80 -9.81 -8.07 22.45
C GLU A 80 -10.85 -8.35 21.37
N ARG A 81 -12.15 -8.28 21.70
CA ARG A 81 -13.22 -8.47 20.71
C ARG A 81 -13.29 -7.31 19.70
N ASP A 82 -13.09 -6.08 20.16
CA ASP A 82 -13.07 -4.90 19.30
C ASP A 82 -11.82 -4.89 18.42
N GLU A 83 -10.67 -5.39 18.90
CA GLU A 83 -9.46 -5.61 18.10
C GLU A 83 -9.67 -6.73 17.07
N ALA A 84 -10.23 -7.87 17.45
CA ALA A 84 -10.54 -8.95 16.51
C ALA A 84 -11.57 -8.54 15.44
N LEU A 85 -12.56 -7.74 15.82
CA LEU A 85 -13.53 -7.17 14.88
C LEU A 85 -12.90 -6.08 14.01
N LYS A 86 -11.96 -5.28 14.54
CA LYS A 86 -11.18 -4.33 13.74
C LYS A 86 -10.28 -5.06 12.76
N THR A 87 -9.57 -6.11 13.16
CA THR A 87 -8.73 -6.93 12.27
C THR A 87 -9.57 -7.62 11.20
N ASN A 88 -10.72 -8.22 11.54
CA ASN A 88 -11.61 -8.80 10.55
C ASN A 88 -12.24 -7.74 9.64
N ARG A 89 -12.64 -6.57 10.14
CA ARG A 89 -13.13 -5.48 9.28
C ARG A 89 -12.05 -4.88 8.42
N LEU A 90 -10.82 -4.74 8.92
CA LEU A 90 -9.68 -4.29 8.12
C LEU A 90 -9.37 -5.34 7.06
N MET A 91 -9.45 -6.63 7.40
CA MET A 91 -9.24 -7.73 6.47
C MET A 91 -10.33 -7.75 5.41
N ASP A 92 -11.61 -7.67 5.78
CA ASP A 92 -12.72 -7.58 4.84
C ASP A 92 -12.65 -6.30 4.00
N THR A 93 -12.23 -5.18 4.58
CA THR A 93 -12.04 -3.91 3.86
C THR A 93 -10.89 -4.06 2.86
N VAL A 94 -9.69 -4.49 3.27
CA VAL A 94 -8.55 -4.77 2.39
C VAL A 94 -8.90 -5.79 1.31
N LEU A 95 -9.67 -6.84 1.62
CA LEU A 95 -10.13 -7.86 0.68
C LEU A 95 -11.18 -7.34 -0.31
N SER A 96 -11.96 -6.32 0.08
CA SER A 96 -13.01 -5.70 -0.74
C SER A 96 -12.54 -4.45 -1.49
N THR A 97 -11.48 -3.78 -1.03
CA THR A 97 -10.87 -2.61 -1.68
C THR A 97 -9.71 -3.02 -2.59
N SER A 98 -9.11 -4.20 -2.40
CA SER A 98 -8.11 -4.74 -3.31
C SER A 98 -8.73 -5.05 -4.67
N ARG A 99 -8.30 -4.32 -5.71
CA ARG A 99 -8.66 -4.61 -7.11
C ARG A 99 -7.92 -5.83 -7.69
N GLU A 100 -6.95 -6.39 -6.96
CA GLU A 100 -6.24 -7.60 -7.35
C GLU A 100 -6.96 -8.88 -6.89
N TRP A 101 -6.94 -9.89 -7.74
CA TRP A 101 -7.44 -11.22 -7.41
C TRP A 101 -6.44 -11.95 -6.50
N LEU A 102 -6.82 -12.13 -5.24
CA LEU A 102 -6.06 -12.88 -4.25
C LEU A 102 -6.52 -14.34 -4.28
N TRP A 103 -5.58 -15.28 -4.28
CA TRP A 103 -5.91 -16.70 -4.35
C TRP A 103 -4.94 -17.53 -3.50
N ALA A 104 -5.43 -18.67 -3.02
CA ALA A 104 -4.58 -19.71 -2.44
C ALA A 104 -5.01 -21.08 -2.95
N ILE A 105 -4.02 -21.94 -3.20
CA ILE A 105 -4.19 -23.31 -3.63
C ILE A 105 -3.47 -24.27 -2.66
N GLY A 106 -4.07 -25.42 -2.41
CA GLY A 106 -3.42 -26.50 -1.66
C GLY A 106 -2.35 -27.22 -2.48
N HIS A 107 -1.59 -28.10 -1.82
CA HIS A 107 -0.60 -28.98 -2.45
C HIS A 107 -1.17 -29.86 -3.58
N ASP A 108 -2.49 -30.11 -3.57
CA ASP A 108 -3.22 -30.87 -4.58
C ASP A 108 -3.72 -30.00 -5.76
N GLY A 109 -3.31 -28.73 -5.80
CA GLY A 109 -3.65 -27.77 -6.84
C GLY A 109 -5.10 -27.27 -6.78
N ARG A 110 -5.81 -27.45 -5.66
CA ARG A 110 -7.18 -26.97 -5.49
C ARG A 110 -7.24 -25.64 -4.78
N PHE A 111 -8.12 -24.75 -5.21
CA PHE A 111 -8.33 -23.48 -4.52
C PHE A 111 -8.84 -23.70 -3.10
N THR A 112 -8.11 -23.15 -2.13
CA THR A 112 -8.49 -23.06 -0.72
C THR A 112 -9.00 -21.68 -0.37
N PHE A 113 -8.68 -20.67 -1.19
CA PHE A 113 -9.13 -19.29 -1.05
C PHE A 113 -9.19 -18.58 -2.41
N SER A 114 -10.13 -17.65 -2.55
CA SER A 114 -10.23 -16.69 -3.67
C SER A 114 -10.93 -15.43 -3.18
N SER A 115 -10.39 -14.24 -3.47
CA SER A 115 -11.07 -12.97 -3.20
C SER A 115 -12.17 -12.68 -4.24
N PRO A 116 -13.14 -11.81 -3.92
CA PRO A 116 -14.18 -11.38 -4.85
C PRO A 116 -13.65 -10.69 -6.11
N ALA A 117 -12.48 -10.04 -6.05
CA ALA A 117 -11.84 -9.41 -7.22
C ALA A 117 -11.52 -10.42 -8.35
N GLY A 118 -11.51 -11.72 -8.07
CA GLY A 118 -11.43 -12.75 -9.10
C GLY A 118 -12.64 -12.79 -10.03
N VAL A 119 -13.81 -12.29 -9.59
CA VAL A 119 -15.03 -12.25 -10.42
C VAL A 119 -14.83 -11.32 -11.61
N ASP A 120 -14.28 -10.13 -11.39
CA ASP A 120 -14.03 -9.17 -12.46
C ASP A 120 -12.93 -9.65 -13.43
N LEU A 121 -12.01 -10.48 -12.92
CA LEU A 121 -10.85 -10.94 -13.67
C LEU A 121 -11.10 -12.21 -14.50
N ILE A 122 -11.75 -13.21 -13.91
CA ILE A 122 -11.94 -14.54 -14.51
C ILE A 122 -13.42 -14.99 -14.54
N GLY A 123 -14.34 -14.18 -14.02
CA GLY A 123 -15.79 -14.42 -14.12
C GLY A 123 -16.33 -15.49 -13.18
N TYR A 124 -15.49 -16.07 -12.33
CA TYR A 124 -15.90 -17.10 -11.36
C TYR A 124 -16.10 -16.50 -9.98
N GLU A 125 -17.24 -16.82 -9.37
CA GLU A 125 -17.47 -16.52 -7.95
C GLU A 125 -16.50 -17.31 -7.06
N PRO A 126 -16.03 -16.76 -5.93
CA PRO A 126 -15.16 -17.50 -5.01
C PRO A 126 -15.73 -18.87 -4.63
N SER A 127 -17.04 -18.95 -4.40
CA SER A 127 -17.74 -20.20 -4.09
C SER A 127 -17.70 -21.25 -5.20
N GLU A 128 -17.55 -20.83 -6.47
CA GLU A 128 -17.42 -21.72 -7.62
C GLU A 128 -15.99 -22.26 -7.77
N LEU A 129 -14.99 -21.48 -7.32
CA LEU A 129 -13.58 -21.86 -7.37
C LEU A 129 -13.16 -22.75 -6.21
N LEU A 130 -13.69 -22.53 -5.01
CA LEU A 130 -13.29 -23.27 -3.81
C LEU A 130 -13.40 -24.80 -4.01
N GLY A 131 -12.29 -25.50 -3.80
CA GLY A 131 -12.16 -26.95 -4.00
C GLY A 131 -12.01 -27.40 -5.46
N ARG A 132 -12.10 -26.50 -6.45
CA ARG A 132 -11.79 -26.79 -7.86
C ARG A 132 -10.29 -26.70 -8.10
N HIS A 133 -9.82 -27.49 -9.05
CA HIS A 133 -8.41 -27.49 -9.43
C HIS A 133 -8.09 -26.25 -10.27
N PHE A 134 -6.91 -25.64 -10.08
CA PHE A 134 -6.51 -24.40 -10.74
C PHE A 134 -6.57 -24.47 -12.28
N ARG A 135 -6.43 -25.67 -12.85
CA ARG A 135 -6.57 -25.95 -14.30
C ARG A 135 -7.91 -25.54 -14.91
N LEU A 136 -8.92 -25.26 -14.09
CA LEU A 136 -10.18 -24.65 -14.54
C LEU A 136 -9.94 -23.28 -15.17
N VAL A 137 -8.97 -22.53 -14.65
CA VAL A 137 -8.74 -21.12 -14.98
C VAL A 137 -7.40 -20.87 -15.67
N ILE A 138 -6.50 -21.85 -15.77
CA ILE A 138 -5.22 -21.72 -16.49
C ILE A 138 -4.91 -23.01 -17.25
N ASP A 139 -4.45 -22.87 -18.49
CA ASP A 139 -4.08 -24.02 -19.31
C ASP A 139 -2.72 -24.58 -18.86
N PRO A 140 -2.54 -25.93 -18.83
CA PRO A 140 -1.25 -26.54 -18.52
C PRO A 140 -0.09 -26.07 -19.39
N ASP A 141 -0.33 -25.80 -20.68
CA ASP A 141 0.72 -25.36 -21.60
C ASP A 141 1.13 -23.91 -21.31
N ASP A 142 0.15 -23.04 -21.00
CA ASP A 142 0.39 -21.66 -20.60
C ASP A 142 1.13 -21.57 -19.25
N LEU A 143 0.80 -22.46 -18.30
CA LEU A 143 1.51 -22.58 -17.03
C LEU A 143 2.95 -23.08 -17.24
N ALA A 144 3.17 -24.05 -18.12
CA ALA A 144 4.50 -24.56 -18.42
C ALA A 144 5.38 -23.49 -19.06
N ASN A 145 4.84 -22.72 -20.01
CA ASN A 145 5.54 -21.60 -20.66
C ASN A 145 5.90 -20.51 -19.65
N ALA A 146 4.96 -20.16 -18.78
CA ALA A 146 5.18 -19.19 -17.71
C ALA A 146 6.33 -19.63 -16.77
N LEU A 147 6.31 -20.90 -16.35
CA LEU A 147 7.35 -21.47 -15.48
C LEU A 147 8.73 -21.55 -16.16
N GLN A 148 8.78 -21.90 -17.45
CA GLN A 148 10.03 -21.96 -18.22
C GLN A 148 10.72 -20.59 -18.33
N ALA A 149 9.96 -19.52 -18.58
CA ALA A 149 10.49 -18.16 -18.70
C ALA A 149 11.24 -17.67 -17.43
N LYS A 150 10.99 -18.30 -16.27
CA LYS A 150 11.61 -17.95 -14.98
C LYS A 150 12.65 -18.93 -14.43
N THR A 151 12.88 -20.06 -15.10
CA THR A 151 13.76 -21.13 -14.55
C THR A 151 15.24 -20.72 -14.47
N SER A 152 15.62 -19.56 -15.00
CA SER A 152 16.96 -18.97 -14.87
C SER A 152 17.25 -18.31 -13.50
N THR A 153 16.27 -18.16 -12.60
CA THR A 153 16.48 -17.54 -11.27
C THR A 153 15.75 -18.31 -10.16
N GLN A 154 16.28 -19.49 -9.80
CA GLN A 154 15.75 -20.26 -8.66
C GLN A 154 16.34 -19.81 -7.33
N ASN A 155 15.49 -19.25 -6.46
CA ASN A 155 15.58 -19.49 -5.02
C ASN A 155 14.16 -19.68 -4.44
N ALA A 156 13.98 -20.74 -3.67
CA ALA A 156 12.71 -21.43 -3.40
C ALA A 156 11.76 -20.74 -2.38
N ALA A 157 11.62 -19.42 -2.41
CA ALA A 157 10.79 -18.67 -1.45
C ALA A 157 9.54 -17.99 -2.06
N GLY A 158 9.52 -17.70 -3.35
CA GLY A 158 8.38 -17.09 -4.04
C GLY A 158 8.71 -16.63 -5.46
N TRP A 159 7.71 -16.15 -6.20
CA TRP A 159 7.81 -15.59 -7.55
C TRP A 159 6.94 -14.34 -7.67
N SER A 160 7.37 -13.36 -8.47
CA SER A 160 6.59 -12.15 -8.76
C SER A 160 6.70 -11.71 -10.20
N GLY A 161 5.61 -11.31 -10.85
CA GLY A 161 5.65 -10.93 -12.26
C GLY A 161 5.75 -12.11 -13.23
N LEU A 162 5.07 -13.20 -12.90
CA LEU A 162 4.85 -14.32 -13.83
C LEU A 162 3.67 -13.97 -14.73
N HIS A 163 3.86 -13.87 -16.03
CA HIS A 163 2.74 -13.69 -16.95
C HIS A 163 2.11 -15.04 -17.26
N ALA A 164 0.80 -15.15 -17.04
CA ALA A 164 0.03 -16.34 -17.34
C ALA A 164 -1.25 -15.97 -18.09
N VAL A 165 -1.76 -16.90 -18.89
CA VAL A 165 -3.04 -16.74 -19.57
C VAL A 165 -4.10 -17.49 -18.79
N CYS A 166 -5.01 -16.73 -18.20
CA CYS A 166 -6.19 -17.27 -17.56
C CYS A 166 -7.35 -17.42 -18.54
N ARG A 167 -8.22 -18.38 -18.27
CA ARG A 167 -9.49 -18.59 -18.97
C ARG A 167 -10.62 -18.00 -18.14
N HIS A 168 -11.27 -16.99 -18.70
CA HIS A 168 -12.48 -16.43 -18.14
C HIS A 168 -13.66 -17.42 -18.30
N LYS A 169 -14.67 -17.30 -17.44
CA LYS A 169 -15.85 -18.19 -17.41
C LYS A 169 -16.64 -18.23 -18.72
N ASP A 170 -16.65 -17.14 -19.48
CA ASP A 170 -17.27 -17.07 -20.81
C ASP A 170 -16.42 -17.70 -21.94
N GLY A 171 -15.22 -18.18 -21.62
CA GLY A 171 -14.28 -18.80 -22.55
C GLY A 171 -13.24 -17.85 -23.15
N SER A 172 -13.33 -16.54 -22.89
CA SER A 172 -12.29 -15.57 -23.30
C SER A 172 -10.98 -15.78 -22.53
N ARG A 173 -9.88 -15.28 -23.10
CA ARG A 173 -8.54 -15.36 -22.49
C ARG A 173 -8.20 -14.04 -21.84
N VAL A 174 -7.75 -14.10 -20.59
CA VAL A 174 -7.36 -12.93 -19.79
C VAL A 174 -5.89 -13.08 -19.43
N VAL A 175 -5.10 -12.09 -19.81
CA VAL A 175 -3.69 -12.03 -19.43
C VAL A 175 -3.62 -11.61 -17.98
N VAL A 176 -2.86 -12.35 -17.18
CA VAL A 176 -2.65 -12.00 -15.79
C VAL A 176 -1.18 -11.95 -15.46
N GLU A 177 -0.79 -10.91 -14.73
CA GLU A 177 0.45 -10.93 -13.97
C GLU A 177 0.18 -11.63 -12.64
N VAL A 178 0.96 -12.66 -12.35
CA VAL A 178 0.81 -13.53 -11.19
C VAL A 178 2.04 -13.43 -10.30
N SER A 179 1.81 -13.14 -9.04
CA SER A 179 2.82 -13.18 -7.98
C SER A 179 2.38 -14.16 -6.91
N GLY A 180 3.28 -14.96 -6.36
CA GLY A 180 2.93 -15.95 -5.35
C GLY A 180 4.11 -16.47 -4.55
N ARG A 181 3.81 -17.17 -3.47
CA ARG A 181 4.79 -17.84 -2.61
C ARG A 181 4.31 -19.23 -2.20
N ALA A 182 5.27 -20.08 -1.85
CA ALA A 182 4.96 -21.37 -1.27
C ALA A 182 4.49 -21.20 0.18
N LEU A 183 3.32 -21.74 0.49
CA LEU A 183 2.83 -21.90 1.86
C LEU A 183 3.54 -23.07 2.52
N ARG A 184 3.88 -22.92 3.79
CA ARG A 184 4.45 -23.97 4.63
C ARG A 184 3.54 -24.25 5.81
N ASP A 185 3.42 -25.52 6.18
CA ASP A 185 2.71 -25.92 7.41
C ASP A 185 3.54 -25.61 8.67
N ALA A 186 2.96 -25.89 9.85
CA ALA A 186 3.64 -25.68 11.13
C ALA A 186 4.92 -26.54 11.32
N ALA A 187 5.12 -27.57 10.48
CA ALA A 187 6.31 -28.41 10.45
C ALA A 187 7.32 -27.98 9.36
N GLY A 188 7.05 -26.87 8.65
CA GLY A 188 7.91 -26.32 7.60
C GLY A 188 7.78 -26.99 6.23
N GLN A 189 6.85 -27.94 6.06
CA GLN A 189 6.64 -28.64 4.79
C GLN A 189 5.77 -27.83 3.83
N PRO A 190 5.99 -27.91 2.50
CA PRO A 190 5.16 -27.24 1.51
C PRO A 190 3.70 -27.69 1.62
N SER A 191 2.79 -26.76 1.89
CA SER A 191 1.35 -27.02 2.10
C SER A 191 0.49 -26.55 0.93
N GLY A 192 1.04 -25.66 0.09
CA GLY A 192 0.34 -25.08 -1.05
C GLY A 192 1.04 -23.83 -1.56
N PHE A 193 0.29 -22.99 -2.26
CA PHE A 193 0.74 -21.71 -2.75
C PHE A 193 -0.32 -20.65 -2.51
N GLU A 194 0.11 -19.41 -2.28
CA GLU A 194 -0.79 -18.25 -2.25
C GLU A 194 -0.21 -17.13 -3.07
N GLY A 195 -1.05 -16.25 -3.59
CA GLY A 195 -0.62 -15.21 -4.50
C GLY A 195 -1.69 -14.18 -4.83
N THR A 196 -1.26 -13.24 -5.67
CA THR A 196 -2.11 -12.22 -6.26
C THR A 196 -2.01 -12.32 -7.77
N SER A 197 -3.10 -11.95 -8.44
CA SER A 197 -3.21 -11.90 -9.88
C SER A 197 -3.89 -10.59 -10.28
N ARG A 198 -3.33 -9.88 -11.25
CA ARG A 198 -3.95 -8.68 -11.82
C ARG A 198 -4.06 -8.80 -13.33
N ALA A 199 -5.11 -8.20 -13.91
CA ALA A 199 -5.27 -8.16 -15.36
C ALA A 199 -4.13 -7.37 -16.01
N LEU A 200 -3.66 -7.85 -17.15
CA LEU A 200 -2.92 -7.03 -18.12
C LEU A 200 -3.81 -6.82 -19.34
N ASP A 201 -3.71 -5.64 -19.96
CA ASP A 201 -4.56 -5.24 -21.08
C ASP A 201 -4.40 -6.23 -22.27
N PRO A 202 -5.45 -6.62 -23.01
CA PRO A 202 -5.38 -7.67 -24.05
C PRO A 202 -4.39 -7.40 -25.20
N LEU A 203 -3.96 -6.15 -25.38
CA LEU A 203 -2.89 -5.76 -26.31
C LEU A 203 -1.52 -6.39 -25.97
N THR A 204 -1.37 -6.92 -24.74
CA THR A 204 -0.11 -7.50 -24.25
C THR A 204 0.15 -8.93 -24.77
N LEU A 205 -0.86 -9.66 -25.29
CA LEU A 205 -0.68 -11.05 -25.76
C LEU A 205 -0.59 -11.25 -27.27
N ASP A 206 -1.19 -10.39 -28.11
CA ASP A 206 -0.92 -10.46 -29.56
C ASP A 206 0.54 -10.02 -29.88
N ALA A 207 1.17 -9.31 -28.93
CA ALA A 207 2.59 -9.01 -28.88
C ALA A 207 3.49 -10.19 -28.44
N LEU A 208 2.93 -11.38 -28.18
CA LEU A 208 3.71 -12.62 -27.93
C LEU A 208 4.37 -13.21 -29.18
N ALA A 209 4.42 -12.46 -30.28
CA ALA A 209 5.52 -12.60 -31.21
C ALA A 209 6.80 -12.07 -30.53
N THR A 210 7.43 -12.88 -29.65
CA THR A 210 8.63 -12.52 -28.86
C THR A 210 9.77 -11.89 -29.68
N GLY A 211 9.82 -12.13 -30.99
CA GLY A 211 10.76 -11.49 -31.91
C GLY A 211 10.44 -10.02 -32.23
N GLU A 212 9.17 -9.67 -32.48
CA GLU A 212 8.79 -8.32 -32.89
C GLU A 212 8.84 -7.35 -31.71
N THR A 213 8.31 -7.76 -30.56
CA THR A 213 8.34 -6.96 -29.32
C THR A 213 9.78 -6.70 -28.87
N ARG A 214 10.61 -7.75 -28.79
CA ARG A 214 12.04 -7.60 -28.47
C ARG A 214 12.74 -6.67 -29.46
N SER A 215 12.57 -6.90 -30.77
CA SER A 215 13.21 -6.08 -31.81
C SER A 215 12.80 -4.61 -31.71
N ARG A 216 11.52 -4.35 -31.38
CA ARG A 216 11.00 -2.99 -31.19
C ARG A 216 11.60 -2.31 -29.95
N ILE A 217 11.71 -3.01 -28.82
CA ILE A 217 12.39 -2.49 -27.61
C ILE A 217 13.88 -2.24 -27.90
N GLU A 218 14.57 -3.19 -28.53
CA GLU A 218 15.98 -3.06 -28.93
C GLU A 218 16.21 -1.89 -29.89
N ALA A 219 15.27 -1.63 -30.82
CA ALA A 219 15.34 -0.48 -31.71
C ALA A 219 15.26 0.85 -30.94
N ILE A 220 14.41 0.96 -29.91
CA ILE A 220 14.35 2.16 -29.05
C ILE A 220 15.62 2.28 -28.21
N LEU A 221 16.13 1.18 -27.66
CA LEU A 221 17.38 1.19 -26.91
C LEU A 221 18.56 1.66 -27.77
N ALA A 222 18.66 1.16 -29.00
CA ALA A 222 19.72 1.50 -29.94
C ALA A 222 19.62 2.96 -30.45
N SER A 223 18.41 3.40 -30.80
CA SER A 223 18.17 4.76 -31.30
C SER A 223 18.09 5.82 -30.20
N ARG A 224 17.92 5.40 -28.94
CA ARG A 224 17.65 6.25 -27.76
C ARG A 224 16.47 7.21 -27.99
N SER A 225 15.45 6.76 -28.72
CA SER A 225 14.31 7.58 -29.16
C SER A 225 13.21 7.71 -28.09
N LEU A 226 13.55 8.32 -26.95
CA LEU A 226 12.61 8.67 -25.89
C LEU A 226 12.54 10.19 -25.72
N LEU A 227 11.40 10.69 -25.29
CA LEU A 227 11.24 12.05 -24.79
C LEU A 227 10.86 12.03 -23.32
N THR A 228 11.14 13.13 -22.64
CA THR A 228 10.70 13.38 -21.28
C THR A 228 9.69 14.51 -21.30
N ALA A 229 8.52 14.26 -20.74
CA ALA A 229 7.57 15.31 -20.41
C ALA A 229 7.71 15.65 -18.92
N PHE A 230 7.75 16.93 -18.58
CA PHE A 230 7.75 17.39 -17.20
C PHE A 230 6.34 17.80 -16.78
N GLN A 231 5.88 17.29 -15.65
CA GLN A 231 4.64 17.74 -15.02
C GLN A 231 4.96 18.52 -13.74
N PRO A 232 4.41 19.73 -13.53
CA PRO A 232 4.76 20.53 -12.36
C PRO A 232 4.12 19.98 -11.08
N ILE A 233 4.88 20.00 -10.00
CA ILE A 233 4.44 19.72 -8.63
C ILE A 233 4.35 21.06 -7.90
N ARG A 234 3.18 21.41 -7.39
CA ARG A 234 2.90 22.72 -6.76
C ARG A 234 2.73 22.60 -5.25
N SER A 235 3.22 23.61 -4.53
CA SER A 235 2.90 23.80 -3.12
C SER A 235 1.42 24.16 -2.98
N LEU A 236 0.70 23.44 -2.12
CA LEU A 236 -0.71 23.74 -1.83
C LEU A 236 -0.88 24.98 -0.94
N GLU A 237 0.18 25.37 -0.23
CA GLU A 237 0.18 26.56 0.63
C GLU A 237 0.48 27.84 -0.16
N THR A 238 1.48 27.78 -1.05
CA THR A 238 2.04 28.98 -1.70
C THR A 238 1.71 29.10 -3.17
N ASP A 239 1.17 28.05 -3.79
CA ASP A 239 0.98 27.90 -5.25
C ASP A 239 2.28 28.00 -6.08
N ALA A 240 3.44 27.99 -5.43
CA ALA A 240 4.74 27.94 -6.10
C ALA A 240 4.98 26.54 -6.68
N VAL A 241 5.61 26.48 -7.86
CA VAL A 241 6.13 25.22 -8.40
C VAL A 241 7.35 24.81 -7.56
N LEU A 242 7.31 23.63 -6.96
CA LEU A 242 8.37 23.09 -6.12
C LEU A 242 9.34 22.22 -6.92
N GLY A 243 8.83 21.57 -7.96
CA GLY A 243 9.56 20.63 -8.78
C GLY A 243 8.75 20.17 -9.97
N ALA A 244 9.28 19.18 -10.67
CA ALA A 244 8.57 18.53 -11.75
C ALA A 244 8.85 17.03 -11.78
N GLU A 245 7.83 16.26 -12.12
CA GLU A 245 7.95 14.83 -12.40
C GLU A 245 8.32 14.59 -13.86
N ALA A 246 9.36 13.78 -14.06
CA ALA A 246 9.83 13.36 -15.36
C ALA A 246 9.05 12.12 -15.83
N LEU A 247 8.18 12.31 -16.81
CA LEU A 247 7.34 11.26 -17.38
C LEU A 247 7.86 10.87 -18.76
N THR A 248 8.20 9.59 -18.94
CA THR A 248 8.69 9.07 -20.22
C THR A 248 7.60 9.14 -21.31
N ARG A 249 8.00 9.50 -22.51
CA ARG A 249 7.16 9.53 -23.72
C ARG A 249 7.86 8.77 -24.83
N PHE A 250 7.15 7.80 -25.38
CA PHE A 250 7.63 6.97 -26.49
C PHE A 250 7.15 7.57 -27.81
N LEU A 251 8.07 7.70 -28.77
CA LEU A 251 7.74 8.10 -30.13
C LEU A 251 7.21 6.88 -30.89
N SER A 252 5.96 6.51 -30.62
CA SER A 252 5.27 5.41 -31.30
C SER A 252 4.22 5.94 -32.27
N PRO A 253 4.23 5.52 -33.56
CA PRO A 253 3.18 5.87 -34.53
C PRO A 253 1.77 5.44 -34.07
N GLN A 254 1.68 4.39 -33.25
CA GLN A 254 0.43 3.81 -32.76
C GLN A 254 -0.06 4.44 -31.44
N GLY A 255 0.70 5.38 -30.85
CA GLY A 255 0.33 6.03 -29.60
C GLY A 255 0.29 5.09 -28.39
N ILE A 256 1.07 4.00 -28.40
CA ILE A 256 1.16 3.03 -27.31
C ILE A 256 1.57 3.76 -26.02
N SER A 257 0.85 3.51 -24.93
CA SER A 257 1.11 4.17 -23.64
C SER A 257 2.49 3.76 -23.10
N PRO A 258 3.18 4.65 -22.35
CA PRO A 258 4.46 4.31 -21.73
C PRO A 258 4.41 3.06 -20.85
N GLU A 259 3.29 2.82 -20.17
CA GLU A 259 3.09 1.65 -19.33
C GLU A 259 3.20 0.33 -20.11
N VAL A 260 2.58 0.25 -21.29
CA VAL A 260 2.65 -0.94 -22.13
C VAL A 260 4.10 -1.22 -22.54
N TRP A 261 4.87 -0.18 -22.88
CA TRP A 261 6.30 -0.34 -23.22
C TRP A 261 7.13 -0.94 -22.09
N PHE A 262 6.93 -0.49 -20.85
CA PHE A 262 7.65 -1.04 -19.70
C PHE A 262 7.22 -2.48 -19.37
N VAL A 263 5.93 -2.79 -19.50
CA VAL A 263 5.41 -4.17 -19.34
C VAL A 263 5.99 -5.09 -20.41
N GLU A 264 6.01 -4.65 -21.67
CA GLU A 264 6.59 -5.41 -22.79
C GLU A 264 8.09 -5.62 -22.61
N ALA A 265 8.83 -4.58 -22.18
CA ALA A 265 10.25 -4.68 -21.88
C ALA A 265 10.53 -5.72 -20.79
N ALA A 266 9.72 -5.75 -19.73
CA ALA A 266 9.82 -6.76 -18.67
C ALA A 266 9.55 -8.17 -19.20
N ALA A 267 8.54 -8.34 -20.06
CA ALA A 267 8.22 -9.62 -20.67
C ALA A 267 9.37 -10.19 -21.54
N VAL A 268 10.22 -9.32 -22.10
CA VAL A 268 11.41 -9.72 -22.87
C VAL A 268 12.73 -9.55 -22.11
N GLY A 269 12.70 -9.25 -20.81
CA GLY A 269 13.90 -9.10 -19.97
C GLY A 269 14.79 -7.90 -20.31
N LEU A 270 14.21 -6.85 -20.90
CA LEU A 270 14.86 -5.57 -21.22
C LEU A 270 14.34 -4.41 -20.36
N ASP A 271 13.64 -4.72 -19.26
CA ASP A 271 13.06 -3.74 -18.34
C ASP A 271 14.09 -2.77 -17.78
N VAL A 272 15.16 -3.29 -17.14
CA VAL A 272 16.19 -2.45 -16.52
C VAL A 272 16.90 -1.57 -17.54
N GLU A 273 17.22 -2.09 -18.73
CA GLU A 273 17.87 -1.29 -19.78
C GLU A 273 16.98 -0.14 -20.26
N LEU A 274 15.67 -0.39 -20.39
CA LEU A 274 14.73 0.64 -20.80
C LEU A 274 14.53 1.70 -19.70
N GLU A 275 14.44 1.29 -18.44
CA GLU A 275 14.35 2.20 -17.30
C GLU A 275 15.61 3.06 -17.15
N ILE A 276 16.80 2.48 -17.32
CA ILE A 276 18.07 3.23 -17.30
C ILE A 276 18.12 4.24 -18.44
N LEU A 277 17.71 3.87 -19.66
CA LEU A 277 17.63 4.81 -20.78
C LEU A 277 16.63 5.95 -20.49
N ALA A 278 15.47 5.63 -19.90
CA ALA A 278 14.46 6.61 -19.51
C ALA A 278 15.01 7.58 -18.45
N LEU A 279 15.69 7.07 -17.42
CA LEU A 279 16.35 7.86 -16.39
C LEU A 279 17.40 8.81 -16.97
N GLU A 280 18.32 8.30 -17.79
CA GLU A 280 19.36 9.14 -18.40
C GLU A 280 18.74 10.23 -19.30
N THR A 281 17.67 9.90 -20.00
CA THR A 281 16.94 10.86 -20.86
C THR A 281 16.27 11.94 -20.02
N ALA A 282 15.62 11.55 -18.92
CA ALA A 282 15.01 12.46 -17.96
C ALA A 282 16.04 13.40 -17.32
N LEU A 283 17.17 12.87 -16.84
CA LEU A 283 18.24 13.66 -16.22
C LEU A 283 18.87 14.64 -17.21
N ARG A 284 19.11 14.22 -18.47
CA ARG A 284 19.57 15.14 -19.53
C ARG A 284 18.57 16.27 -19.78
N ALA A 285 17.29 15.94 -19.92
CA ALA A 285 16.24 16.95 -20.15
C ALA A 285 16.10 17.91 -18.97
N ALA A 286 16.27 17.40 -17.74
CA ALA A 286 16.11 18.17 -16.51
C ALA A 286 17.21 19.22 -16.29
N THR A 287 18.32 19.17 -17.04
CA THR A 287 19.32 20.26 -17.05
C THR A 287 18.73 21.59 -17.53
N GLY A 288 17.63 21.54 -18.31
CA GLY A 288 16.88 22.71 -18.74
C GLY A 288 15.80 23.18 -17.76
N LEU A 289 15.60 22.51 -16.62
CA LEU A 289 14.66 22.97 -15.59
C LEU A 289 15.28 24.10 -14.76
N PRO A 290 14.49 25.11 -14.33
CA PRO A 290 14.97 26.18 -13.46
C PRO A 290 15.74 25.65 -12.24
N PRO A 291 16.90 26.25 -11.86
CA PRO A 291 17.81 25.69 -10.85
C PRO A 291 17.21 25.45 -9.47
N ALA A 292 16.16 26.17 -9.10
CA ALA A 292 15.49 26.05 -7.81
C ALA A 292 14.56 24.81 -7.72
N LEU A 293 14.11 24.28 -8.87
CA LEU A 293 13.12 23.20 -8.91
C LEU A 293 13.76 21.84 -8.72
N SER A 294 13.10 20.95 -7.96
CA SER A 294 13.48 19.54 -7.94
C SER A 294 12.99 18.80 -9.18
N VAL A 295 13.63 17.67 -9.50
CA VAL A 295 13.19 16.75 -10.53
C VAL A 295 12.92 15.38 -9.90
N SER A 296 11.70 14.89 -10.10
CA SER A 296 11.29 13.53 -9.75
C SER A 296 11.55 12.59 -10.94
N VAL A 297 12.20 11.46 -10.71
CA VAL A 297 12.48 10.43 -11.72
C VAL A 297 12.03 9.06 -11.21
N ASN A 298 11.40 8.28 -12.08
CA ASN A 298 10.80 6.99 -11.73
C ASN A 298 11.79 5.83 -11.97
N LEU A 299 11.92 4.93 -11.00
CA LEU A 299 12.58 3.63 -11.17
C LEU A 299 11.84 2.51 -10.41
N SER A 300 11.93 1.30 -10.94
CA SER A 300 11.56 0.09 -10.23
C SER A 300 12.61 -0.26 -9.15
N PRO A 301 12.21 -0.99 -8.11
CA PRO A 301 13.15 -1.52 -7.13
C PRO A 301 14.30 -2.34 -7.73
N ARG A 302 14.07 -3.08 -8.83
CA ARG A 302 15.13 -3.84 -9.51
C ARG A 302 16.11 -2.91 -10.22
N ALA A 303 15.63 -1.87 -10.91
CA ALA A 303 16.51 -0.89 -11.53
C ALA A 303 17.31 -0.09 -10.49
N CYS A 304 16.75 0.15 -9.29
CA CYS A 304 17.45 0.76 -8.16
C CYS A 304 18.70 -0.01 -7.69
N LEU A 305 18.83 -1.29 -8.04
CA LEU A 305 19.99 -2.13 -7.72
C LEU A 305 21.05 -2.15 -8.82
N ASP A 306 20.82 -1.46 -9.95
CA ASP A 306 21.76 -1.42 -11.06
C ASP A 306 23.05 -0.70 -10.67
N ALA A 307 24.19 -1.35 -10.92
CA ALA A 307 25.51 -0.85 -10.55
C ALA A 307 25.90 0.46 -11.24
N ARG A 308 25.23 0.82 -12.34
CA ARG A 308 25.48 2.07 -13.10
C ARG A 308 24.88 3.31 -12.41
N LEU A 309 23.89 3.14 -11.52
CA LEU A 309 23.14 4.27 -10.97
C LEU A 309 24.01 5.35 -10.28
N PRO A 310 25.00 5.01 -9.42
CA PRO A 310 25.83 6.01 -8.79
C PRO A 310 26.56 6.92 -9.78
N ASP A 311 27.02 6.36 -10.90
CA ASP A 311 27.72 7.10 -11.96
C ASP A 311 26.74 7.89 -12.82
N ILE A 312 25.56 7.35 -13.13
CA ILE A 312 24.51 8.08 -13.85
C ILE A 312 24.11 9.35 -13.08
N PHE A 313 23.82 9.22 -11.79
CA PHE A 313 23.47 10.38 -10.96
C PHE A 313 24.64 11.34 -10.75
N ALA A 314 25.89 10.83 -10.64
CA ALA A 314 27.07 11.69 -10.52
C ALA A 314 27.31 12.55 -11.77
N ASN A 315 27.00 12.01 -12.96
CA ASN A 315 27.24 12.65 -14.24
C ASN A 315 26.00 13.33 -14.84
N ALA A 316 24.90 13.41 -14.09
CA ALA A 316 23.62 13.95 -14.55
C ALA A 316 23.66 15.45 -14.90
N GLY A 317 24.67 16.19 -14.44
CA GLY A 317 24.74 17.65 -14.61
C GLY A 317 23.76 18.43 -13.73
N ILE A 318 23.12 17.77 -12.75
CA ILE A 318 22.17 18.36 -11.82
C ILE A 318 22.63 18.05 -10.39
N PRO A 319 22.59 19.01 -9.44
CA PRO A 319 22.87 18.74 -8.04
C PRO A 319 22.01 17.60 -7.49
N MET A 320 22.63 16.62 -6.82
CA MET A 320 21.95 15.45 -6.26
C MET A 320 20.77 15.82 -5.35
N GLY A 321 20.89 16.90 -4.57
CA GLY A 321 19.83 17.43 -3.70
C GLY A 321 18.53 17.83 -4.42
N ARG A 322 18.60 18.08 -5.73
CA ARG A 322 17.43 18.39 -6.56
C ARG A 322 16.72 17.13 -7.05
N ILE A 323 17.35 15.96 -6.99
CA ILE A 323 16.80 14.73 -7.54
C ILE A 323 15.95 14.04 -6.46
N VAL A 324 14.72 13.71 -6.82
CA VAL A 324 13.82 12.86 -6.05
C VAL A 324 13.67 11.57 -6.84
N LEU A 325 14.10 10.45 -6.28
CA LEU A 325 13.93 9.13 -6.89
C LEU A 325 12.61 8.53 -6.42
N GLU A 326 11.69 8.35 -7.35
CA GLU A 326 10.39 7.74 -7.10
C GLU A 326 10.49 6.23 -7.30
N VAL A 327 10.33 5.48 -6.21
CA VAL A 327 10.34 4.02 -6.24
C VAL A 327 8.91 3.55 -6.51
N THR A 328 8.71 3.03 -7.72
CA THR A 328 7.39 2.57 -8.18
C THR A 328 6.95 1.27 -7.49
N GLU A 329 5.64 1.05 -7.37
CA GLU A 329 5.09 -0.13 -6.69
C GLU A 329 5.05 -1.42 -7.52
N ARG A 330 5.28 -1.30 -8.83
CA ARG A 330 5.01 -2.35 -9.84
C ARG A 330 5.85 -3.62 -9.69
N GLN A 331 6.81 -3.67 -8.77
CA GLN A 331 7.61 -4.86 -8.50
C GLN A 331 7.69 -5.15 -7.00
N HIS A 332 7.39 -6.40 -6.64
CA HIS A 332 7.55 -6.87 -5.27
C HIS A 332 9.04 -6.91 -4.86
N VAL A 333 9.38 -6.22 -3.79
CA VAL A 333 10.70 -6.30 -3.16
C VAL A 333 10.73 -7.47 -2.19
N VAL A 334 11.42 -8.54 -2.57
CA VAL A 334 11.61 -9.74 -1.73
C VAL A 334 12.53 -9.41 -0.54
N ASP A 335 13.62 -8.68 -0.79
CA ASP A 335 14.56 -8.25 0.24
C ASP A 335 14.86 -6.75 0.12
N TYR A 336 14.53 -6.01 1.16
CA TYR A 336 14.71 -4.57 1.25
C TYR A 336 16.12 -4.18 1.70
N GLY A 337 16.90 -5.11 2.26
CA GLY A 337 18.27 -4.85 2.70
C GLY A 337 19.16 -4.34 1.56
N PRO A 338 19.27 -5.08 0.43
CA PRO A 338 20.02 -4.64 -0.74
C PRO A 338 19.53 -3.30 -1.31
N LEU A 339 18.20 -3.11 -1.38
CA LEU A 339 17.61 -1.88 -1.89
C LEU A 339 17.94 -0.66 -1.02
N ALA A 340 17.73 -0.79 0.30
CA ALA A 340 18.06 0.25 1.25
C ALA A 340 19.56 0.57 1.24
N ALA A 341 20.42 -0.44 1.13
CA ALA A 341 21.87 -0.25 1.05
C ALA A 341 22.31 0.46 -0.23
N ALA A 342 21.76 0.08 -1.39
CA ALA A 342 22.04 0.72 -2.67
C ALA A 342 21.64 2.21 -2.65
N LEU A 343 20.47 2.51 -2.10
CA LEU A 343 19.96 3.87 -2.02
C LEU A 343 20.64 4.71 -0.92
N ALA A 344 21.13 4.09 0.16
CA ALA A 344 21.76 4.81 1.27
C ALA A 344 22.97 5.66 0.84
N SER A 345 23.80 5.15 -0.07
CA SER A 345 24.95 5.90 -0.61
C SER A 345 24.50 7.16 -1.37
N LEU A 346 23.43 7.04 -2.17
CA LEU A 346 22.87 8.15 -2.92
C LEU A 346 22.20 9.18 -2.01
N ARG A 347 21.45 8.72 -1.00
CA ARG A 347 20.86 9.60 0.03
C ARG A 347 21.91 10.37 0.80
N GLY A 348 23.04 9.74 1.14
CA GLY A 348 24.18 10.40 1.77
C GLY A 348 24.77 11.56 0.95
N ARG A 349 24.50 11.60 -0.36
CA ARG A 349 24.90 12.68 -1.28
C ARG A 349 23.78 13.71 -1.52
N GLY A 350 22.62 13.55 -0.88
CA GLY A 350 21.49 14.46 -0.96
C GLY A 350 20.30 13.96 -1.79
N LEU A 351 20.36 12.77 -2.38
CA LEU A 351 19.21 12.21 -3.12
C LEU A 351 18.02 12.04 -2.17
N ARG A 352 16.85 12.52 -2.57
CA ARG A 352 15.60 12.26 -1.85
C ARG A 352 14.87 11.08 -2.47
N ILE A 353 14.09 10.37 -1.66
CA ILE A 353 13.28 9.24 -2.11
C ILE A 353 11.81 9.58 -2.00
N ALA A 354 11.04 9.29 -3.03
CA ALA A 354 9.60 9.21 -2.97
C ALA A 354 9.13 7.75 -3.08
N VAL A 355 8.01 7.45 -2.44
CA VAL A 355 7.23 6.25 -2.76
C VAL A 355 6.00 6.70 -3.54
N ASP A 356 5.87 6.14 -4.73
CA ASP A 356 4.76 6.39 -5.64
C ASP A 356 3.57 5.47 -5.33
N ASP A 357 2.37 5.86 -5.75
CA ASP A 357 1.12 5.11 -5.58
C ASP A 357 0.84 4.64 -4.13
N ALA A 358 1.17 5.46 -3.13
CA ALA A 358 0.95 5.05 -1.74
C ALA A 358 -0.54 4.95 -1.41
N GLY A 359 -0.98 3.76 -0.98
CA GLY A 359 -2.35 3.50 -0.53
C GLY A 359 -3.25 2.77 -1.54
N SER A 360 -2.77 2.50 -2.76
CA SER A 360 -3.43 1.59 -3.72
C SER A 360 -3.29 0.10 -3.32
N GLY A 361 -2.26 -0.26 -2.55
CA GLY A 361 -1.94 -1.65 -2.20
C GLY A 361 -1.03 -1.86 -0.98
N PHE A 362 -0.85 -3.13 -0.60
CA PHE A 362 0.01 -3.52 0.54
C PHE A 362 1.51 -3.30 0.26
N ALA A 363 1.92 -3.42 -1.01
CA ALA A 363 3.31 -3.24 -1.43
C ALA A 363 3.80 -1.80 -1.21
N SER A 364 3.00 -0.79 -1.59
CA SER A 364 3.36 0.62 -1.42
C SER A 364 3.48 1.02 0.05
N MET A 365 2.59 0.57 0.94
CA MET A 365 2.75 0.83 2.39
C MET A 365 4.00 0.17 2.98
N ARG A 366 4.36 -1.03 2.51
CA ARG A 366 5.60 -1.68 2.92
C ARG A 366 6.84 -0.91 2.43
N HIS A 367 6.80 -0.33 1.22
CA HIS A 367 7.83 0.59 0.73
C HIS A 367 8.00 1.77 1.68
N VAL A 368 6.90 2.44 2.09
CA VAL A 368 6.98 3.59 3.00
C VAL A 368 7.65 3.22 4.33
N LEU A 369 7.24 2.11 4.95
CA LEU A 369 7.76 1.68 6.25
C LEU A 369 9.25 1.31 6.21
N LEU A 370 9.71 0.66 5.14
CA LEU A 370 11.06 0.11 5.05
C LEU A 370 12.07 1.07 4.42
N LEU A 371 11.64 1.90 3.46
CA LEU A 371 12.52 2.88 2.81
C LEU A 371 12.61 4.21 3.56
N LYS A 372 11.60 4.53 4.40
CA LYS A 372 11.48 5.82 5.10
C LYS A 372 11.70 6.99 4.14
N PRO A 373 10.79 7.16 3.17
CA PRO A 373 10.96 8.14 2.10
C PRO A 373 10.83 9.57 2.64
N ASP A 374 11.35 10.51 1.86
CA ASP A 374 11.22 11.94 2.11
C ASP A 374 9.87 12.48 1.58
N VAL A 375 9.30 11.77 0.59
CA VAL A 375 8.03 12.11 -0.07
C VAL A 375 7.14 10.87 -0.18
N ILE A 376 5.85 11.01 0.10
CA ILE A 376 4.83 10.02 -0.17
C ILE A 376 3.87 10.64 -1.18
N LYS A 377 3.62 9.96 -2.30
CA LYS A 377 2.62 10.40 -3.28
C LYS A 377 1.36 9.55 -3.15
N LEU A 378 0.20 10.19 -3.03
CA LEU A 378 -1.10 9.52 -3.00
C LEU A 378 -1.69 9.52 -4.40
N ASP A 379 -1.92 8.32 -4.93
CA ASP A 379 -2.45 8.11 -6.26
C ASP A 379 -3.84 8.73 -6.45
N ARG A 380 -4.16 8.99 -7.71
CA ARG A 380 -5.47 9.47 -8.15
C ARG A 380 -6.62 8.59 -7.65
N ASP A 381 -6.48 7.27 -7.52
CA ASP A 381 -7.57 6.43 -6.99
C ASP A 381 -8.04 6.86 -5.57
N ILE A 382 -7.18 7.53 -4.79
CA ILE A 382 -7.53 8.09 -3.47
C ILE A 382 -8.02 9.54 -3.60
N ILE A 383 -7.41 10.33 -4.49
CA ILE A 383 -7.72 11.76 -4.65
C ILE A 383 -9.03 11.99 -5.40
N ALA A 384 -9.39 11.08 -6.31
CA ALA A 384 -10.58 11.14 -7.13
C ALA A 384 -11.88 11.23 -6.32
N GLY A 385 -12.53 12.39 -6.29
CA GLY A 385 -13.79 12.56 -5.55
C GLY A 385 -13.63 12.64 -4.04
N ILE A 386 -12.40 12.87 -3.53
CA ILE A 386 -12.10 13.02 -2.11
C ILE A 386 -12.88 14.17 -1.44
N ASP A 387 -13.38 15.13 -2.19
CA ASP A 387 -14.25 16.18 -1.69
C ASP A 387 -15.62 15.67 -1.22
N THR A 388 -16.10 14.57 -1.82
CA THR A 388 -17.44 14.01 -1.55
C THR A 388 -17.43 12.68 -0.77
N ASP A 389 -16.37 11.88 -0.90
CA ASP A 389 -16.30 10.56 -0.26
C ASP A 389 -15.67 10.64 1.15
N GLN A 390 -16.46 10.28 2.17
CA GLN A 390 -16.01 10.31 3.56
C GLN A 390 -14.85 9.32 3.84
N GLY A 391 -14.83 8.16 3.18
CA GLY A 391 -13.79 7.15 3.33
C GLY A 391 -12.45 7.62 2.78
N GLN A 392 -12.44 8.17 1.56
CA GLN A 392 -11.24 8.77 0.96
C GLN A 392 -10.72 9.94 1.81
N ARG A 393 -11.60 10.82 2.33
CA ARG A 393 -11.17 11.89 3.26
C ARG A 393 -10.53 11.35 4.53
N ALA A 394 -11.13 10.34 5.14
CA ALA A 394 -10.62 9.73 6.36
C ALA A 394 -9.26 9.06 6.12
N LEU A 395 -9.10 8.37 4.99
CA LEU A 395 -7.83 7.78 4.57
C LEU A 395 -6.78 8.86 4.32
N GLY A 396 -7.12 9.92 3.56
CA GLY A 396 -6.24 11.06 3.31
C GLY A 396 -5.77 11.73 4.61
N ALA A 397 -6.69 11.97 5.57
CA ALA A 397 -6.34 12.51 6.88
C ALA A 397 -5.39 11.60 7.67
N ALA A 398 -5.64 10.28 7.65
CA ALA A 398 -4.75 9.31 8.30
C ALA A 398 -3.35 9.32 7.66
N MET A 399 -3.27 9.40 6.33
CA MET A 399 -2.01 9.47 5.60
C MET A 399 -1.24 10.77 5.90
N VAL A 400 -1.92 11.92 6.03
CA VAL A 400 -1.30 13.17 6.49
C VAL A 400 -0.69 13.02 7.88
N GLY A 401 -1.44 12.42 8.82
CA GLY A 401 -0.95 12.16 10.17
C GLY A 401 0.28 11.23 10.17
N PHE A 402 0.22 10.16 9.39
CA PHE A 402 1.32 9.22 9.25
C PHE A 402 2.57 9.83 8.62
N ALA A 403 2.42 10.59 7.52
CA ALA A 403 3.52 11.28 6.85
C ALA A 403 4.24 12.23 7.81
N LYS A 404 3.49 13.01 8.61
CA LYS A 404 4.05 13.89 9.64
C LYS A 404 4.86 13.13 10.69
N GLU A 405 4.37 11.99 11.17
CA GLU A 405 5.05 11.19 12.19
C GLU A 405 6.40 10.65 11.71
N ILE A 406 6.49 10.27 10.43
CA ILE A 406 7.74 9.75 9.85
C ILE A 406 8.63 10.86 9.24
N GLY A 407 8.17 12.11 9.24
CA GLY A 407 8.89 13.25 8.67
C GLY A 407 8.87 13.33 7.13
N ALA A 408 7.90 12.71 6.47
CA ALA A 408 7.73 12.74 5.03
C ALA A 408 6.74 13.84 4.59
N SER A 409 6.96 14.41 3.40
CA SER A 409 5.98 15.28 2.75
C SER A 409 4.95 14.47 1.98
N LEU A 410 3.67 14.85 2.03
CA LEU A 410 2.60 14.17 1.31
C LEU A 410 2.19 14.97 0.07
N VAL A 411 2.15 14.31 -1.09
CA VAL A 411 1.78 14.88 -2.39
C VAL A 411 0.50 14.22 -2.89
N ALA A 412 -0.50 15.01 -3.27
CA ALA A 412 -1.72 14.50 -3.92
C ALA A 412 -1.55 14.43 -5.43
N GLU A 413 -1.85 13.30 -6.04
CA GLU A 413 -1.80 13.11 -7.49
C GLU A 413 -3.15 13.13 -8.19
N GLY A 414 -3.11 13.50 -9.47
CA GLY A 414 -4.28 13.53 -10.34
C GLY A 414 -5.36 14.53 -9.89
N ILE A 415 -5.00 15.66 -9.29
CA ILE A 415 -5.97 16.72 -8.99
C ILE A 415 -6.53 17.29 -10.32
N GLU A 416 -7.83 17.13 -10.54
CA GLU A 416 -8.50 17.57 -11.76
C GLU A 416 -9.55 18.66 -11.52
N THR A 417 -10.04 18.80 -10.29
CA THR A 417 -11.09 19.77 -9.93
C THR A 417 -10.69 20.68 -8.77
N GLU A 418 -11.23 21.90 -8.74
CA GLU A 418 -11.03 22.85 -7.64
C GLU A 418 -11.55 22.32 -6.29
N ALA A 419 -12.59 21.47 -6.33
CA ALA A 419 -13.14 20.84 -5.14
C ALA A 419 -12.15 19.83 -4.53
N GLU A 420 -11.55 18.97 -5.37
CA GLU A 420 -10.48 18.06 -4.95
C GLU A 420 -9.29 18.86 -4.38
N LEU A 421 -8.86 19.94 -5.06
CA LEU A 421 -7.78 20.81 -4.62
C LEU A 421 -8.04 21.40 -3.22
N SER A 422 -9.23 21.96 -3.00
CA SER A 422 -9.63 22.51 -1.71
C SER A 422 -9.62 21.43 -0.63
N ALA A 423 -10.16 20.25 -0.93
CA ALA A 423 -10.24 19.15 0.02
C ALA A 423 -8.84 18.64 0.44
N VAL A 424 -7.90 18.46 -0.49
CA VAL A 424 -6.54 18.00 -0.16
C VAL A 424 -5.73 19.06 0.59
N ALA A 425 -5.94 20.35 0.28
CA ALA A 425 -5.33 21.44 1.02
C ALA A 425 -5.86 21.54 2.46
N GLU A 426 -7.18 21.42 2.66
CA GLU A 426 -7.81 21.39 3.99
C GLU A 426 -7.34 20.22 4.85
N LEU A 427 -7.11 19.05 4.23
CA LEU A 427 -6.56 17.88 4.93
C LEU A 427 -5.10 18.09 5.38
N GLY A 428 -4.40 19.09 4.81
CA GLY A 428 -3.04 19.45 5.18
C GLY A 428 -1.97 18.70 4.38
N MET A 429 -2.27 18.29 3.15
CA MET A 429 -1.26 17.80 2.21
C MET A 429 -0.32 18.95 1.81
N SER A 430 0.95 18.66 1.53
CA SER A 430 1.99 19.70 1.37
C SER A 430 2.07 20.21 -0.07
N ALA A 431 1.86 19.31 -1.04
CA ALA A 431 1.97 19.61 -2.45
C ALA A 431 0.94 18.80 -3.26
N GLY A 432 0.74 19.20 -4.51
CA GLY A 432 -0.17 18.52 -5.42
C GLY A 432 0.32 18.55 -6.86
N GLN A 433 -0.15 17.57 -7.62
CA GLN A 433 0.07 17.38 -9.05
C GLN A 433 -1.25 16.93 -9.69
N GLY A 434 -1.49 17.36 -10.93
CA GLY A 434 -2.69 16.99 -11.66
C GLY A 434 -2.99 17.95 -12.81
N TYR A 435 -3.96 17.61 -13.66
CA TYR A 435 -4.26 18.42 -14.84
C TYR A 435 -4.76 19.82 -14.51
N LEU A 436 -5.38 20.02 -13.34
CA LEU A 436 -5.74 21.34 -12.85
C LEU A 436 -4.51 22.22 -12.59
N LEU A 437 -3.45 21.62 -12.03
CA LEU A 437 -2.24 22.31 -11.58
C LEU A 437 -1.17 22.45 -12.68
N GLY A 438 -1.25 21.61 -13.70
CA GLY A 438 -0.43 21.66 -14.91
C GLY A 438 -0.34 20.31 -15.58
N ARG A 439 -0.47 20.30 -16.90
CA ARG A 439 -0.32 19.08 -17.71
C ARG A 439 1.16 18.78 -17.98
N PRO A 440 1.53 17.50 -18.16
CA PRO A 440 2.87 17.14 -18.62
C PRO A 440 3.19 17.83 -19.96
N SER A 441 4.37 18.43 -20.08
CA SER A 441 4.85 19.05 -21.32
C SER A 441 6.25 18.60 -21.70
N VAL A 442 6.50 18.47 -23.00
CA VAL A 442 7.83 18.18 -23.60
C VAL A 442 8.55 19.45 -24.09
N ARG A 443 7.93 20.63 -23.93
CA ARG A 443 8.37 21.89 -24.51
C ARG A 443 9.10 22.78 -23.48
N PRO A 444 10.39 23.12 -23.70
CA PRO A 444 11.15 23.94 -22.76
C PRO A 444 10.54 25.30 -22.40
N GLU A 445 9.85 25.92 -23.33
CA GLU A 445 9.12 27.16 -23.11
C GLU A 445 8.06 27.06 -22.00
N ASP A 446 7.45 25.89 -21.81
CA ASP A 446 6.37 25.71 -20.84
C ASP A 446 6.86 25.71 -19.39
N TRP A 447 8.09 25.25 -19.15
CA TRP A 447 8.68 25.21 -17.80
C TRP A 447 9.66 26.34 -17.52
N ALA A 448 10.10 27.09 -18.52
CA ALA A 448 10.90 28.29 -18.33
C ALA A 448 10.20 29.33 -17.43
N GLN A 449 8.87 29.39 -17.48
CA GLN A 449 8.02 30.28 -16.70
C GLN A 449 7.76 29.81 -15.25
N TRP A 450 8.14 28.58 -14.88
CA TRP A 450 7.85 28.04 -13.53
C TRP A 450 8.66 28.72 -12.41
N ASP A 451 9.69 29.49 -12.75
CA ASP A 451 10.51 30.27 -11.80
C ASP A 451 9.84 31.60 -11.39
N GLU A 452 8.98 32.17 -12.23
CA GLU A 452 8.47 33.54 -12.04
C GLU A 452 7.50 33.69 -10.85
N ALA A 453 6.85 32.61 -10.42
CA ALA A 453 5.95 32.63 -9.26
C ALA A 453 6.73 32.72 -7.93
N PHE A 454 7.93 32.13 -7.86
CA PHE A 454 8.79 32.16 -6.67
C PHE A 454 9.42 33.56 -6.46
N GLN A 455 9.84 34.20 -7.55
CA GLN A 455 10.48 35.53 -7.52
C GLN A 455 9.50 36.69 -7.25
N ARG A 456 8.22 36.59 -7.67
CA ARG A 456 7.24 37.68 -7.49
C ARG A 456 6.80 37.93 -6.03
N ARG A 457 7.11 37.05 -5.07
CA ARG A 457 6.61 37.18 -3.68
C ARG A 457 7.64 37.02 -2.56
N GLY A 458 8.96 37.00 -2.84
CA GLY A 458 9.92 36.56 -1.82
C GLY A 458 11.35 37.10 -1.82
N ILE A 459 11.58 38.41 -2.02
CA ILE A 459 12.69 39.12 -1.34
C ILE A 459 12.15 40.47 -0.86
N PRO A 460 12.08 40.75 0.46
CA PRO A 460 11.88 42.12 0.90
C PRO A 460 13.11 42.93 0.48
N LYS A 461 12.92 43.93 -0.40
CA LYS A 461 13.91 45.00 -0.60
C LYS A 461 14.03 45.80 0.70
N THR A 462 14.81 45.31 1.65
CA THR A 462 15.27 46.10 2.79
C THR A 462 16.71 46.55 2.57
N SER A 463 16.84 47.88 2.47
CA SER A 463 18.02 48.74 2.55
C SER A 463 19.12 48.59 1.50
N MET A 464 18.88 49.15 0.31
CA MET A 464 19.90 50.04 -0.26
C MET A 464 19.87 51.32 0.58
N ASN A 465 20.93 51.55 1.33
CA ASN A 465 21.14 52.79 2.09
C ASN A 465 21.66 53.85 1.10
N PRO A 466 20.92 54.93 0.78
CA PRO A 466 21.54 56.08 0.16
C PRO A 466 22.26 56.84 1.28
N GLY A 467 23.59 56.82 1.26
CA GLY A 467 24.37 57.63 2.20
C GLY A 467 23.99 59.11 2.09
N PRO A 468 24.02 59.88 3.19
CA PRO A 468 23.90 61.32 3.10
C PRO A 468 25.27 61.94 2.76
N ASN A 469 25.20 63.01 1.96
CA ASN A 469 26.25 63.92 1.47
C ASN A 469 27.51 64.07 2.33
#